data_AF-A0A930SKC9-F1
#
_entry.id   AF-A0A930SKC9-F1
#
_cell.length_a   1.000
_cell.length_b   1.000
_cell.length_c   1.000
_cell.angle_alpha   90.00
_cell.angle_beta   90.00
_cell.angle_gamma   90.00
#
_symmetry.space_group_name_H-M   'P 1'
#
loop_
_entity.id
_entity.type
_entity.pdbx_description
1 polymer ?
#
loop_
_entity_poly.entity_id
_entity_poly.type
_entity_poly.pdbx_seq_one_letter_code
_entity_poly.pdbx_strand_id
1 'polypeptide(L)'
;MIQRNRSPATLHGATCNATTRETHYSDRRSSILLNTVTLDNNVDRTTQAKAEFAAGQTDFERGNYREAVSYFERGTALASGTTPLGGELQLWLVNAYAAANRPEDAIALCEKLTRHPDLDTRKEGKRLLYILKAPRLRLKAEWRTEIPDLSHLEADGTTPLLSRYATAAPPPKPTPKPEPEPEDLTQINTRDNGFLWAALLGIGLMVASLVWLR
;
A
#
# COMPACT_ATOMS: atom_id res chain seq x y z
N MET A 1 61.91 9.51 84.31
CA MET A 1 62.46 9.98 83.02
C MET A 1 61.60 9.35 81.92
N ILE A 2 60.65 10.10 81.35
CA ILE A 2 59.60 9.59 80.45
C ILE A 2 59.96 10.00 79.02
N GLN A 3 60.24 9.03 78.14
CA GLN A 3 60.40 9.26 76.71
C GLN A 3 59.06 9.00 76.01
N ARG A 4 58.48 10.07 75.43
CA ARG A 4 57.23 10.03 74.66
C ARG A 4 57.48 9.47 73.27
N ASN A 5 56.75 8.43 72.93
CA ASN A 5 56.61 7.89 71.59
C ASN A 5 55.80 8.88 70.72
N ARG A 6 56.29 9.25 69.53
CA ARG A 6 55.53 9.97 68.50
C ARG A 6 55.59 9.19 67.18
N SER A 7 54.46 8.63 66.77
CA SER A 7 54.23 8.11 65.42
C SER A 7 54.18 9.24 64.40
N PRO A 8 54.75 9.08 63.19
CA PRO A 8 54.46 9.93 62.06
C PRO A 8 53.17 9.49 61.35
N ALA A 9 52.30 10.47 61.12
CA ALA A 9 51.09 10.35 60.34
C ALA A 9 51.40 9.91 58.90
N THR A 10 50.81 8.79 58.47
CA THR A 10 50.85 8.37 57.07
C THR A 10 49.60 8.92 56.37
N LEU A 11 49.82 9.92 55.51
CA LEU A 11 48.82 10.47 54.61
C LEU A 11 48.25 9.37 53.70
N HIS A 12 46.93 9.19 53.74
CA HIS A 12 46.17 8.47 52.71
C HIS A 12 46.32 9.21 51.37
N GLY A 13 47.17 8.68 50.48
CA GLY A 13 47.21 9.06 49.09
C GLY A 13 46.07 8.39 48.34
N ALA A 14 45.00 9.13 48.08
CA ALA A 14 44.01 8.76 47.07
C ALA A 14 44.66 8.91 45.68
N THR A 15 45.24 7.84 45.14
CA THR A 15 45.58 7.78 43.71
C THR A 15 44.29 7.60 42.93
N CYS A 16 43.78 8.72 42.42
CA CYS A 16 42.62 8.81 41.56
C CYS A 16 42.86 8.00 40.27
N ASN A 17 41.98 7.04 39.99
CA ASN A 17 42.01 6.15 38.82
C ASN A 17 41.91 6.94 37.49
N ALA A 18 43.04 7.38 36.94
CA ALA A 18 43.10 8.03 35.62
C ALA A 18 42.76 7.06 34.47
N THR A 19 43.11 5.79 34.62
CA THR A 19 42.92 4.74 33.60
C THR A 19 41.45 4.41 33.31
N THR A 20 40.54 4.62 34.28
CA THR A 20 39.10 4.33 34.10
C THR A 20 38.39 5.39 33.25
N ARG A 21 38.95 6.60 33.11
CA ARG A 21 38.32 7.68 32.33
C ARG A 21 38.64 7.58 30.83
N GLU A 22 39.79 7.03 30.47
CA GLU A 22 40.21 6.89 29.08
C GLU A 22 39.45 5.78 28.35
N THR A 23 39.22 4.63 29.00
CA THR A 23 38.48 3.51 28.41
C THR A 23 37.02 3.85 28.14
N HIS A 24 36.38 4.63 29.01
CA HIS A 24 34.98 5.06 28.86
C HIS A 24 34.79 6.11 27.75
N TYR A 25 35.83 6.88 27.40
CA TYR A 25 35.77 7.88 26.31
C TYR A 25 36.01 7.25 24.92
N SER A 26 36.96 6.30 24.80
CA SER A 26 37.20 5.56 23.55
C SER A 26 36.02 4.68 23.14
N ASP A 27 35.31 4.10 24.11
CA ASP A 27 34.14 3.27 23.88
C ASP A 27 32.96 4.09 23.32
N ARG A 28 32.71 5.28 23.90
CA ARG A 28 31.64 6.20 23.45
C ARG A 28 31.88 6.76 22.03
N ARG A 29 33.14 7.03 21.65
CA ARG A 29 33.47 7.47 20.28
C ARG A 29 33.24 6.35 19.25
N SER A 30 33.58 5.11 19.62
CA SER A 30 33.34 3.93 18.78
C SER A 30 31.85 3.66 18.59
N SER A 31 31.05 3.78 19.66
CA SER A 31 29.59 3.61 19.58
C SER A 31 28.90 4.69 18.73
N ILE A 32 29.36 5.94 18.81
CA ILE A 32 28.80 7.04 18.00
C ILE A 32 29.08 6.81 16.51
N LEU A 33 30.32 6.46 16.14
CA LEU A 33 30.68 6.21 14.74
C LEU A 33 29.96 5.01 14.14
N LEU A 34 29.77 3.94 14.92
CA LEU A 34 28.96 2.79 14.50
C LEU A 34 27.50 3.20 14.27
N ASN A 35 26.91 3.98 15.19
CA ASN A 35 25.53 4.42 15.06
C ASN A 35 25.33 5.33 13.82
N THR A 36 26.23 6.28 13.57
CA THR A 36 26.13 7.16 12.38
C THR A 36 26.23 6.40 11.07
N VAL A 37 27.19 5.48 10.95
CA VAL A 37 27.34 4.63 9.75
C VAL A 37 26.11 3.75 9.55
N THR A 38 25.52 3.20 10.63
CA THR A 38 24.29 2.39 10.51
C THR A 38 23.08 3.21 10.10
N LEU A 39 22.98 4.47 10.55
CA LEU A 39 21.90 5.38 10.16
C LEU A 39 22.01 5.76 8.68
N ASP A 40 23.20 6.15 8.21
CA ASP A 40 23.44 6.49 6.80
C ASP A 40 23.10 5.32 5.87
N ASN A 41 23.57 4.11 6.19
CA ASN A 41 23.25 2.91 5.41
C ASN A 41 21.75 2.60 5.37
N ASN A 42 21.00 2.84 6.46
CA ASN A 42 19.55 2.59 6.48
C ASN A 42 18.80 3.63 5.64
N VAL A 43 19.23 4.90 5.69
CA VAL A 43 18.69 5.96 4.85
C VAL A 43 18.91 5.60 3.38
N ASP A 44 20.11 5.16 2.99
CA ASP A 44 20.43 4.75 1.62
C ASP A 44 19.60 3.56 1.14
N ARG A 45 19.39 2.56 2.00
CA ARG A 45 18.52 1.41 1.67
C ARG A 45 17.06 1.83 1.50
N THR A 46 16.59 2.74 2.34
CA THR A 46 15.21 3.24 2.29
C THR A 46 14.98 4.11 1.06
N THR A 47 15.95 4.93 0.66
CA THR A 47 15.86 5.74 -0.57
C THR A 47 15.89 4.85 -1.82
N GLN A 48 16.76 3.82 -1.84
CA GLN A 48 16.76 2.82 -2.92
C GLN A 48 15.43 2.06 -3.00
N ALA A 49 14.87 1.63 -1.86
CA ALA A 49 13.57 0.95 -1.85
C ALA A 49 12.44 1.82 -2.43
N LYS A 50 12.46 3.14 -2.16
CA LYS A 50 11.50 4.09 -2.75
C LYS A 50 11.70 4.27 -4.25
N ALA A 51 12.95 4.28 -4.72
CA ALA A 51 13.23 4.36 -6.16
C ALA A 51 12.74 3.11 -6.91
N GLU A 52 13.02 1.93 -6.36
CA GLU A 52 12.49 0.65 -6.89
C GLU A 52 10.96 0.63 -6.88
N PHE A 53 10.34 1.14 -5.81
CA PHE A 53 8.89 1.24 -5.71
C PHE A 53 8.28 2.11 -6.82
N ALA A 54 8.83 3.31 -7.04
CA ALA A 54 8.35 4.22 -8.09
C ALA A 54 8.56 3.66 -9.50
N ALA A 55 9.70 2.99 -9.75
CA ALA A 55 9.97 2.33 -11.02
C ALA A 55 8.98 1.17 -11.27
N GLY A 56 8.73 0.36 -10.24
CA GLY A 56 7.75 -0.73 -10.29
C GLY A 56 6.33 -0.23 -10.56
N GLN A 57 5.89 0.86 -9.93
CA GLN A 57 4.60 1.49 -10.20
C GLN A 57 4.48 1.95 -11.65
N THR A 58 5.53 2.60 -12.16
CA THR A 58 5.56 3.09 -13.56
C THR A 58 5.40 1.95 -14.56
N ASP A 59 6.11 0.83 -14.36
CA ASP A 59 6.01 -0.33 -15.25
C ASP A 59 4.69 -1.08 -15.09
N PHE A 60 4.16 -1.17 -13.86
CA PHE A 60 2.86 -1.77 -13.59
C PHE A 60 1.75 -1.02 -14.33
N GLU A 61 1.75 0.32 -14.28
CA GLU A 61 0.78 1.17 -14.97
C GLU A 61 0.86 1.06 -16.49
N ARG A 62 2.04 0.73 -17.02
CA ARG A 62 2.26 0.48 -18.46
C ARG A 62 1.87 -0.93 -18.92
N GLY A 63 1.52 -1.82 -17.99
CA GLY A 63 1.21 -3.22 -18.27
C GLY A 63 2.43 -4.15 -18.30
N ASN A 64 3.62 -3.66 -17.97
CA ASN A 64 4.86 -4.43 -17.90
C ASN A 64 4.94 -5.17 -16.55
N TYR A 65 4.03 -6.12 -16.32
CA TYR A 65 3.84 -6.72 -14.99
C TYR A 65 5.03 -7.56 -14.51
N ARG A 66 5.79 -8.18 -15.43
CA ARG A 66 6.95 -9.03 -15.07
C ARG A 66 8.12 -8.18 -14.58
N GLU A 67 8.35 -7.07 -15.24
CA GLU A 67 9.35 -6.07 -14.88
C GLU A 67 8.96 -5.43 -13.55
N ALA A 68 7.69 -5.02 -13.40
CA ALA A 68 7.16 -4.47 -12.15
C ALA A 68 7.35 -5.42 -10.95
N VAL A 69 7.06 -6.73 -11.12
CA VAL A 69 7.34 -7.75 -10.10
C VAL A 69 8.81 -7.71 -9.68
N SER A 70 9.74 -7.62 -10.64
CA SER A 70 11.17 -7.62 -10.35
C SER A 70 11.59 -6.38 -9.54
N TYR A 71 11.06 -5.20 -9.87
CA TYR A 71 11.28 -3.98 -9.10
C TYR A 71 10.75 -4.11 -7.66
N PHE A 72 9.52 -4.61 -7.50
CA PHE A 72 8.92 -4.77 -6.18
C PHE A 72 9.64 -5.84 -5.34
N GLU A 73 10.09 -6.95 -5.92
CA GLU A 73 10.90 -7.96 -5.22
C GLU A 73 12.21 -7.35 -4.69
N ARG A 74 12.93 -6.56 -5.51
CA ARG A 74 14.12 -5.83 -5.05
C ARG A 74 13.80 -4.82 -3.95
N GLY A 75 12.71 -4.06 -4.11
CA GLY A 75 12.25 -3.11 -3.11
C GLY A 75 11.94 -3.77 -1.76
N THR A 76 11.24 -4.91 -1.78
CA THR A 76 10.93 -5.68 -0.55
C THR A 76 12.15 -6.30 0.11
N ALA A 77 13.23 -6.58 -0.64
CA ALA A 77 14.49 -7.04 -0.06
C ALA A 77 15.28 -5.89 0.60
N LEU A 78 15.07 -4.64 0.16
CA LEU A 78 15.71 -3.46 0.71
C LEU A 78 15.00 -2.94 1.97
N ALA A 79 13.66 -2.87 1.94
CA ALA A 79 12.82 -2.41 3.03
C ALA A 79 12.46 -3.54 4.00
N SER A 80 12.45 -3.27 5.32
CA SER A 80 11.94 -4.26 6.27
C SER A 80 10.44 -4.45 6.08
N GLY A 81 10.02 -5.72 5.93
CA GLY A 81 8.62 -6.09 5.74
C GLY A 81 7.70 -5.88 6.95
N THR A 82 8.15 -5.19 8.01
CA THR A 82 7.31 -4.72 9.13
C THR A 82 7.05 -3.22 9.08
N THR A 83 7.72 -2.51 8.17
CA THR A 83 7.58 -1.06 8.02
C THR A 83 6.39 -0.72 7.13
N PRO A 84 5.81 0.49 7.23
CA PRO A 84 4.73 0.91 6.34
C PRO A 84 5.11 0.81 4.85
N LEU A 85 6.32 1.26 4.48
CA LEU A 85 6.82 1.16 3.11
C LEU A 85 6.96 -0.30 2.65
N GLY A 86 7.46 -1.18 3.53
CA GLY A 86 7.58 -2.61 3.24
C GLY A 86 6.21 -3.28 3.04
N GLY A 87 5.21 -2.90 3.85
CA GLY A 87 3.83 -3.37 3.70
C GLY A 87 3.20 -2.93 2.38
N GLU A 88 3.39 -1.65 2.01
CA GLU A 88 2.92 -1.12 0.72
C GLU A 88 3.59 -1.83 -0.47
N LEU A 89 4.91 -1.98 -0.44
CA LEU A 89 5.67 -2.75 -1.45
C LEU A 89 5.13 -4.18 -1.60
N GLN A 90 4.84 -4.87 -0.49
CA GLN A 90 4.30 -6.22 -0.52
C GLN A 90 2.87 -6.26 -1.08
N LEU A 91 2.02 -5.27 -0.78
CA LEU A 91 0.68 -5.16 -1.38
C LEU A 91 0.75 -4.94 -2.89
N TRP A 92 1.64 -4.06 -3.36
CA TRP A 92 1.87 -3.85 -4.78
C TRP A 92 2.44 -5.10 -5.45
N LEU A 93 3.34 -5.83 -4.79
CA LEU A 93 3.87 -7.10 -5.28
C LEU A 93 2.76 -8.16 -5.44
N VAL A 94 1.81 -8.25 -4.51
CA VAL A 94 0.63 -9.14 -4.65
C VAL A 94 -0.14 -8.81 -5.95
N ASN A 95 -0.45 -7.54 -6.17
CA ASN A 95 -1.18 -7.10 -7.36
C ASN A 95 -0.39 -7.40 -8.64
N ALA A 96 0.93 -7.19 -8.61
CA ALA A 96 1.83 -7.50 -9.71
C ALA A 96 1.88 -9.01 -10.02
N TYR A 97 1.93 -9.87 -9.00
CA TYR A 97 1.85 -11.33 -9.20
C TYR A 97 0.51 -11.76 -9.79
N ALA A 98 -0.60 -11.19 -9.31
CA ALA A 98 -1.92 -11.48 -9.87
C ALA A 98 -2.01 -11.08 -11.35
N ALA A 99 -1.50 -9.90 -11.71
CA ALA A 99 -1.47 -9.40 -13.09
C ALA A 99 -0.50 -10.19 -13.99
N ALA A 100 0.61 -10.69 -13.45
CA ALA A 100 1.58 -11.51 -14.16
C ALA A 100 1.19 -13.00 -14.27
N ASN A 101 -0.08 -13.35 -14.02
CA ASN A 101 -0.62 -14.71 -14.08
C ASN A 101 0.07 -15.69 -13.08
N ARG A 102 0.48 -15.19 -11.90
CA ARG A 102 1.07 -15.96 -10.79
C ARG A 102 0.18 -15.87 -9.53
N PRO A 103 -1.07 -16.35 -9.57
CA PRO A 103 -2.01 -16.17 -8.46
C PRO A 103 -1.61 -16.93 -7.18
N GLU A 104 -0.90 -18.05 -7.28
CA GLU A 104 -0.49 -18.83 -6.10
C GLU A 104 0.54 -18.08 -5.23
N ASP A 105 1.49 -17.40 -5.87
CA ASP A 105 2.47 -16.57 -5.17
C ASP A 105 1.79 -15.36 -4.52
N ALA A 106 0.80 -14.77 -5.19
CA ALA A 106 -0.01 -13.67 -4.66
C ALA A 106 -0.78 -14.12 -3.40
N ILE A 107 -1.42 -15.29 -3.44
CA ILE A 107 -2.14 -15.87 -2.30
C ILE A 107 -1.20 -16.12 -1.12
N ALA A 108 -0.06 -16.76 -1.36
CA ALA A 108 0.92 -17.06 -0.32
C ALA A 108 1.47 -15.78 0.34
N LEU A 109 1.67 -14.70 -0.43
CA LEU A 109 2.09 -13.41 0.11
C LEU A 109 0.96 -12.73 0.90
N CYS A 110 -0.27 -12.74 0.40
CA CYS A 110 -1.44 -12.24 1.12
C CYS A 110 -1.64 -12.92 2.49
N GLU A 111 -1.45 -14.24 2.57
CA GLU A 111 -1.55 -14.97 3.84
C GLU A 111 -0.57 -14.45 4.88
N LYS A 112 0.67 -14.11 4.47
CA LYS A 112 1.66 -13.47 5.34
C LYS A 112 1.21 -12.08 5.77
N LEU A 113 0.70 -11.28 4.83
CA LEU A 113 0.23 -9.91 5.09
C LEU A 113 -0.92 -9.84 6.10
N THR A 114 -1.73 -10.88 6.24
CA THR A 114 -2.79 -10.92 7.27
C THR A 114 -2.27 -10.79 8.71
N ARG A 115 -0.97 -11.05 8.94
CA ARG A 115 -0.28 -10.98 10.24
C ARG A 115 0.71 -9.81 10.36
N HIS A 116 0.74 -8.92 9.37
CA HIS A 116 1.64 -7.76 9.36
C HIS A 116 1.39 -6.85 10.59
N PRO A 117 2.37 -6.14 11.18
CA PRO A 117 2.14 -5.29 12.36
C PRO A 117 1.31 -4.02 12.09
N ASP A 118 1.31 -3.51 10.86
CA ASP A 118 0.46 -2.39 10.44
C ASP A 118 -1.00 -2.82 10.20
N LEU A 119 -1.95 -2.05 10.73
CA LEU A 119 -3.40 -2.35 10.69
C LEU A 119 -3.97 -2.29 9.27
N ASP A 120 -3.60 -1.25 8.53
CA ASP A 120 -4.13 -1.00 7.19
C ASP A 120 -3.63 -2.07 6.21
N THR A 121 -2.33 -2.38 6.28
CA THR A 121 -1.71 -3.46 5.52
C THR A 121 -2.38 -4.81 5.79
N ARG A 122 -2.69 -5.12 7.07
CA ARG A 122 -3.44 -6.35 7.40
C ARG A 122 -4.83 -6.38 6.80
N LYS A 123 -5.55 -5.25 6.86
CA LYS A 123 -6.91 -5.14 6.33
C LYS A 123 -6.93 -5.35 4.83
N GLU A 124 -6.01 -4.70 4.11
CA GLU A 124 -5.91 -4.84 2.66
C GLU A 124 -5.44 -6.24 2.26
N GLY A 125 -4.46 -6.81 2.96
CA GLY A 125 -4.01 -8.19 2.74
C GLY A 125 -5.14 -9.21 2.88
N LYS A 126 -6.02 -9.07 3.90
CA LYS A 126 -7.20 -9.93 4.07
C LYS A 126 -8.22 -9.74 2.94
N ARG A 127 -8.44 -8.50 2.50
CA ARG A 127 -9.35 -8.18 1.39
C ARG A 127 -8.87 -8.80 0.09
N LEU A 128 -7.59 -8.64 -0.25
CA LEU A 128 -6.98 -9.25 -1.44
C LEU A 128 -7.02 -10.77 -1.36
N LEU A 129 -6.72 -11.37 -0.20
CA LEU A 129 -6.81 -12.82 0.00
C LEU A 129 -8.22 -13.35 -0.30
N TYR A 130 -9.25 -12.63 0.16
CA TYR A 130 -10.64 -12.99 -0.09
C TYR A 130 -10.98 -12.95 -1.59
N ILE A 131 -10.55 -11.89 -2.29
CA ILE A 131 -10.76 -11.75 -3.74
C ILE A 131 -10.06 -12.88 -4.51
N LEU A 132 -8.79 -13.15 -4.19
CA LEU A 132 -7.98 -14.14 -4.90
C LEU A 132 -8.47 -15.58 -4.67
N LYS A 133 -8.99 -15.89 -3.49
CA LYS A 133 -9.55 -17.23 -3.17
C LYS A 133 -11.02 -17.39 -3.56
N ALA A 134 -11.67 -16.37 -4.10
CA ALA A 134 -13.08 -16.44 -4.42
C ALA A 134 -13.35 -17.57 -5.44
N PRO A 135 -14.35 -18.42 -5.19
CA PRO A 135 -14.68 -19.50 -6.12
C PRO A 135 -15.22 -18.92 -7.43
N ARG A 136 -14.83 -19.52 -8.56
CA ARG A 136 -15.36 -19.13 -9.86
C ARG A 136 -16.86 -19.39 -9.91
N LEU A 137 -17.63 -18.37 -10.26
CA LEU A 137 -19.07 -18.48 -10.41
C LEU A 137 -19.39 -19.42 -11.58
N ARG A 138 -20.18 -20.47 -11.34
CA ARG A 138 -20.65 -21.37 -12.39
C ARG A 138 -21.86 -20.75 -13.06
N LEU A 139 -21.72 -20.34 -14.32
CA LEU A 139 -22.86 -19.86 -15.11
C LEU A 139 -23.73 -21.04 -15.54
N LYS A 140 -25.02 -21.02 -15.21
CA LYS A 140 -25.96 -22.04 -15.68
C LYS A 140 -26.16 -21.93 -17.19
N ALA A 141 -26.32 -23.07 -17.86
CA ALA A 141 -26.53 -23.14 -19.31
C ALA A 141 -27.80 -22.39 -19.74
N GLU A 142 -28.85 -22.41 -18.91
CA GLU A 142 -30.11 -21.71 -19.17
C GLU A 142 -29.98 -20.18 -19.26
N TRP A 143 -28.89 -19.59 -18.75
CA TRP A 143 -28.62 -18.14 -18.83
C TRP A 143 -27.61 -17.78 -19.92
N ARG A 144 -27.00 -18.78 -20.57
CA ARG A 144 -26.02 -18.58 -21.63
C ARG A 144 -26.73 -18.70 -22.97
N THR A 145 -26.82 -17.60 -23.70
CA THR A 145 -27.11 -17.64 -25.13
C THR A 145 -25.82 -18.03 -25.86
N GLU A 146 -25.87 -19.10 -26.66
CA GLU A 146 -24.73 -19.50 -27.49
C GLU A 146 -24.58 -18.51 -28.64
N ILE A 147 -23.37 -17.98 -28.83
CA ILE A 147 -23.06 -17.15 -30.00
C ILE A 147 -22.97 -18.11 -31.18
N PRO A 148 -23.79 -17.94 -32.23
CA PRO A 148 -23.72 -18.79 -33.41
C PRO A 148 -22.36 -18.61 -34.12
N ASP A 149 -21.87 -19.66 -34.80
CA ASP A 149 -20.63 -19.59 -35.57
C ASP A 149 -20.75 -18.57 -36.71
N LEU A 150 -19.89 -17.55 -36.67
CA LEU A 150 -19.90 -16.42 -37.61
C LEU A 150 -18.88 -16.60 -38.76
N SER A 151 -18.14 -17.70 -38.79
CA SER A 151 -17.04 -17.94 -39.74
C SER A 151 -17.47 -17.91 -41.22
N HIS A 152 -18.75 -18.13 -41.50
CA HIS A 152 -19.30 -18.13 -42.85
C HIS A 152 -19.61 -16.72 -43.41
N LEU A 153 -19.50 -15.66 -42.59
CA LEU A 153 -19.89 -14.30 -42.98
C LEU A 153 -18.82 -13.52 -43.73
N GLU A 154 -17.57 -14.00 -43.74
CA GLU A 154 -16.45 -13.34 -44.43
C GLU A 154 -16.25 -13.83 -45.87
N ALA A 155 -16.88 -14.95 -46.25
CA ALA A 155 -16.63 -15.62 -47.54
C ALA A 155 -17.40 -15.03 -48.73
N ASP A 156 -18.42 -14.20 -48.51
CA ASP A 156 -19.19 -13.58 -49.58
C ASP A 156 -19.23 -12.06 -49.35
N GLY A 157 -18.30 -11.35 -50.01
CA GLY A 157 -18.09 -9.90 -49.93
C GLY A 157 -19.25 -9.03 -50.42
N THR A 158 -20.47 -9.57 -50.45
CA THR A 158 -21.66 -8.91 -50.93
C THR A 158 -22.88 -9.37 -50.15
N THR A 159 -23.10 -8.84 -48.93
CA THR A 159 -24.42 -8.38 -48.47
C THR A 159 -24.36 -7.82 -47.05
N PRO A 160 -24.87 -6.59 -46.81
CA PRO A 160 -25.00 -6.05 -45.46
C PRO A 160 -26.11 -6.79 -44.71
N LEU A 161 -25.74 -7.68 -43.80
CA LEU A 161 -26.69 -8.34 -42.88
C LEU A 161 -27.39 -7.38 -41.90
N LEU A 162 -26.96 -6.12 -41.85
CA LEU A 162 -27.71 -5.02 -41.24
C LEU A 162 -29.04 -4.71 -41.94
N SER A 163 -29.25 -5.17 -43.18
CA SER A 163 -30.45 -4.85 -43.97
C SER A 163 -31.59 -5.88 -43.85
N ARG A 164 -31.35 -7.13 -43.44
CA ARG A 164 -32.44 -8.13 -43.26
C ARG A 164 -33.28 -7.91 -42.00
N TYR A 165 -32.83 -7.06 -41.09
CA TYR A 165 -33.63 -6.62 -39.95
C TYR A 165 -34.60 -5.47 -40.30
N ALA A 166 -34.65 -5.01 -41.56
CA ALA A 166 -35.47 -3.86 -41.95
C ALA A 166 -36.90 -4.18 -42.42
N THR A 167 -37.32 -5.45 -42.54
CA THR A 167 -38.68 -5.78 -43.06
C THR A 167 -39.54 -6.70 -42.19
N ALA A 168 -39.06 -7.14 -41.02
CA ALA A 168 -39.95 -7.73 -40.04
C ALA A 168 -40.63 -6.59 -39.26
N ALA A 169 -41.95 -6.47 -39.39
CA ALA A 169 -42.73 -5.61 -38.50
C ALA A 169 -42.32 -5.91 -37.05
N PRO A 170 -41.98 -4.89 -36.25
CA PRO A 170 -41.45 -5.12 -34.92
C PRO A 170 -42.44 -5.96 -34.11
N PRO A 171 -41.99 -7.02 -33.40
CA PRO A 171 -42.85 -7.71 -32.45
C PRO A 171 -43.41 -6.68 -31.47
N PRO A 172 -44.67 -6.82 -31.01
CA PRO A 172 -45.22 -5.90 -30.02
C PRO A 172 -44.27 -5.86 -28.82
N LYS A 173 -43.80 -4.65 -28.50
CA LYS A 173 -42.86 -4.44 -27.39
C LYS A 173 -43.40 -5.16 -26.16
N PRO A 174 -42.64 -6.08 -25.54
CA PRO A 174 -42.94 -6.52 -24.19
C PRO A 174 -43.13 -5.25 -23.35
N THR A 175 -44.24 -5.18 -22.63
CA THR A 175 -44.46 -4.08 -21.68
C THR A 175 -43.21 -3.96 -20.82
N PRO A 176 -42.60 -2.76 -20.71
CA PRO A 176 -41.48 -2.55 -19.83
C PRO A 176 -41.89 -3.04 -18.45
N LYS A 177 -41.14 -4.01 -17.92
CA LYS A 177 -41.21 -4.32 -16.49
C LYS A 177 -40.97 -2.98 -15.77
N PRO A 178 -41.78 -2.60 -14.75
CA PRO A 178 -41.65 -1.32 -14.09
C PRO A 178 -40.18 -1.04 -13.80
N GLU A 179 -39.67 0.01 -14.42
CA GLU A 179 -38.34 0.54 -14.17
C GLU A 179 -38.26 0.74 -12.66
N PRO A 180 -37.26 0.16 -11.96
CA PRO A 180 -37.12 0.38 -10.53
C PRO A 180 -37.11 1.90 -10.34
N GLU A 181 -38.04 2.40 -9.54
CA GLU A 181 -38.18 3.84 -9.28
C GLU A 181 -36.79 4.39 -8.99
N PRO A 182 -36.43 5.56 -9.57
CA PRO A 182 -35.12 6.14 -9.33
C PRO A 182 -34.91 6.17 -7.82
N GLU A 183 -33.86 5.49 -7.35
CA GLU A 183 -33.52 5.45 -5.93
C GLU A 183 -33.53 6.89 -5.42
N ASP A 184 -34.44 7.15 -4.48
CA ASP A 184 -34.74 8.48 -4.01
C ASP A 184 -33.46 9.08 -3.42
N LEU A 185 -32.88 10.09 -4.09
CA LEU A 185 -31.65 10.76 -3.66
C LEU A 185 -31.77 11.38 -2.27
N THR A 186 -33.00 11.52 -1.75
CA THR A 186 -33.27 11.94 -0.37
C THR A 186 -32.99 10.84 0.68
N GLN A 187 -32.81 9.59 0.25
CA GLN A 187 -32.39 8.46 1.09
C GLN A 187 -30.86 8.35 1.22
N ILE A 188 -30.10 9.33 0.74
CA ILE A 188 -28.68 9.45 1.10
C ILE A 188 -28.62 10.13 2.46
N ASN A 189 -28.17 9.39 3.47
CA ASN A 189 -28.07 9.84 4.85
C ASN A 189 -27.05 11.01 4.97
N THR A 190 -27.54 12.24 4.89
CA THR A 190 -26.78 13.49 5.06
C THR A 190 -26.71 13.96 6.53
N ARG A 191 -27.23 13.16 7.47
CA ARG A 191 -27.37 13.52 8.89
C ARG A 191 -26.04 13.63 9.63
N ASP A 192 -24.97 13.00 9.12
CA ASP A 192 -23.63 12.96 9.74
C ASP A 192 -22.60 13.92 9.13
N ASN A 193 -23.04 14.98 8.43
CA ASN A 193 -22.15 15.93 7.74
C ASN A 193 -21.71 17.12 8.62
N GLY A 194 -21.57 16.94 9.94
CA GLY A 194 -21.17 18.01 10.86
C GLY A 194 -19.81 18.66 10.51
N PHE A 195 -18.91 17.90 9.90
CA PHE A 195 -17.63 18.39 9.39
C PHE A 195 -17.79 19.44 8.28
N LEU A 196 -18.83 19.35 7.45
CA LEU A 196 -19.07 20.27 6.34
C LEU A 196 -19.34 21.69 6.84
N TRP A 197 -20.09 21.81 7.94
CA TRP A 197 -20.33 23.09 8.62
C TRP A 197 -19.06 23.67 9.23
N ALA A 198 -18.22 22.84 9.87
CA ALA A 198 -16.95 23.29 10.42
C ALA A 198 -15.99 23.80 9.32
N ALA A 199 -15.92 23.10 8.18
CA ALA A 199 -15.10 23.49 7.04
C ALA A 199 -15.58 24.83 6.43
N LEU A 200 -16.89 25.00 6.22
CA LEU A 200 -17.45 26.24 5.68
C LEU A 200 -17.20 27.43 6.62
N LEU A 201 -17.33 27.23 7.92
CA LEU A 201 -17.09 28.29 8.92
C LEU A 201 -15.61 28.68 8.97
N GLY A 202 -14.71 27.69 8.90
CA GLY A 202 -13.26 27.92 8.81
C GLY A 202 -12.86 28.72 7.58
N ILE A 203 -13.39 28.34 6.40
CA ILE A 203 -13.13 29.06 5.14
C ILE A 203 -13.68 30.49 5.21
N GLY A 204 -14.90 30.67 5.74
CA GLY A 204 -15.50 31.99 5.91
C GLY A 204 -14.68 32.92 6.80
N LEU A 205 -14.19 32.42 7.94
CA LEU A 205 -13.32 33.19 8.83
C LEU A 205 -11.97 33.53 8.19
N MET A 206 -11.40 32.59 7.43
CA MET A 206 -10.15 32.82 6.70
C MET A 206 -10.31 33.96 5.70
N VAL A 207 -11.38 33.94 4.89
CA VAL A 207 -11.65 35.01 3.91
C VAL A 207 -11.96 36.33 4.61
N ALA A 208 -12.77 36.32 5.67
CA ALA A 208 -13.10 37.52 6.44
C ALA A 208 -11.84 38.16 7.05
N SER A 209 -10.93 37.35 7.61
CA SER A 209 -9.66 37.84 8.15
C SER A 209 -8.78 38.52 7.10
N LEU A 210 -8.77 37.97 5.87
CA LEU A 210 -7.99 38.52 4.77
C LEU A 210 -8.55 39.87 4.28
N VAL A 211 -9.87 40.01 4.26
CA VAL A 211 -10.56 41.24 3.87
C VAL A 211 -10.41 42.31 4.95
N TRP A 212 -10.40 41.92 6.23
CA TRP A 212 -10.28 42.86 7.34
C TRP A 212 -8.85 43.37 7.56
N LEU A 213 -7.84 42.61 7.11
CA LEU A 213 -6.43 42.99 7.14
C LEU A 213 -6.00 43.85 5.93
N ARG A 214 -6.92 44.11 5.00
CA ARG A 214 -6.72 44.93 3.81
C ARG A 214 -7.36 46.31 3.99
#